data_AF-A0A959RUL2-F1
#
_entry.id   AF-A0A959RUL2-F1
#
_cell.length_a   1.000
_cell.length_b   1.000
_cell.length_c   1.000
_cell.angle_alpha   90.00
_cell.angle_beta   90.00
_cell.angle_gamma   90.00
#
_symmetry.space_group_name_H-M   'P 1'
#
loop_
_entity.id
_entity.type
_entity.pdbx_description
1 polymer ?
#
loop_
_entity_poly.entity_id
_entity_poly.type
_entity_poly.pdbx_seq_one_letter_code
_entity_poly.pdbx_strand_id
1 'polypeptide(L)'
;MNIFTVEEERQKLLVSLSNEKSPRIILFEICAFSNKVFNLNEQNIHAAFIPEFIKDIKIALENFTAFGIKLQLSKNLIHIVEKVLPFANPEDTTSIKINLQRIKNEIGILNNILSGNFNFNDENGIISFPVIEQTENVNYDNGLLEELIISFGGTKNKNKTEFILSPSLPNIDEKLNQQLLNSWKFAVEFLSTITKRKIPHFDV
;
A
#
# COMPACT_ATOMS: atom_id res chain seq x y z
N MET A 1 -11.55 13.73 -23.01
CA MET A 1 -10.13 13.81 -23.42
C MET A 1 -10.10 13.61 -24.92
N ASN A 2 -9.18 14.21 -25.67
CA ASN A 2 -8.94 13.84 -27.06
C ASN A 2 -7.61 13.08 -27.17
N ILE A 3 -7.28 12.53 -28.34
CA ILE A 3 -6.06 11.73 -28.51
C ILE A 3 -4.77 12.51 -28.21
N PHE A 4 -4.73 13.82 -28.50
CA PHE A 4 -3.57 14.66 -28.17
C PHE A 4 -3.39 14.79 -26.66
N THR A 5 -4.49 14.94 -25.90
CA THR A 5 -4.43 14.96 -24.44
C THR A 5 -4.03 13.60 -23.86
N VAL A 6 -4.42 12.48 -24.48
CA VAL A 6 -3.95 11.15 -24.06
C VAL A 6 -2.43 11.06 -24.22
N GLU A 7 -1.90 11.52 -25.35
CA GLU A 7 -0.46 11.52 -25.62
C GLU A 7 0.30 12.42 -24.63
N GLU A 8 -0.22 13.61 -24.32
CA GLU A 8 0.39 14.48 -23.31
C GLU A 8 0.44 13.82 -21.93
N GLU A 9 -0.65 13.17 -21.51
CA GLU A 9 -0.69 12.45 -20.24
C GLU A 9 0.23 11.22 -20.24
N ARG A 10 0.36 10.54 -21.38
CA ARG A 10 1.31 9.44 -21.58
C ARG A 10 2.75 9.95 -21.39
N GLN A 11 3.12 11.06 -22.01
CA GLN A 11 4.46 11.64 -21.88
C GLN A 11 4.77 12.03 -20.42
N LYS A 12 3.79 12.63 -19.71
CA LYS A 12 3.93 12.92 -18.28
C LYS A 12 4.15 11.66 -17.46
N LEU A 13 3.38 10.59 -17.74
CA LEU A 13 3.55 9.31 -17.07
C LEU A 13 4.94 8.74 -17.31
N LEU A 14 5.42 8.71 -18.55
CA LEU A 14 6.77 8.19 -18.87
C LEU A 14 7.87 8.96 -18.14
N VAL A 15 7.74 10.29 -18.04
CA VAL A 15 8.68 11.11 -17.24
C VAL A 15 8.60 10.72 -15.76
N SER A 16 7.40 10.53 -15.20
CA SER A 16 7.25 10.13 -13.79
C SER A 16 7.88 8.75 -13.52
N LEU A 17 7.52 7.76 -14.35
CA LEU A 17 8.02 6.38 -14.24
C LEU A 17 9.54 6.28 -14.39
N SER A 18 10.18 7.20 -15.14
CA SER A 18 11.64 7.22 -15.26
C SER A 18 12.36 7.65 -13.98
N ASN A 19 11.66 8.34 -13.07
CA ASN A 19 12.23 8.89 -11.83
C ASN A 19 11.79 8.09 -10.59
N GLU A 20 10.65 7.41 -10.66
CA GLU A 20 10.06 6.68 -9.53
C GLU A 20 10.59 5.24 -9.42
N LYS A 21 10.79 4.77 -8.19
CA LYS A 21 11.23 3.40 -7.89
C LYS A 21 10.24 2.61 -7.05
N SER A 22 9.27 3.27 -6.41
CA SER A 22 8.27 2.62 -5.58
C SER A 22 7.29 1.83 -6.45
N PRO A 23 7.17 0.49 -6.25
CA PRO A 23 6.19 -0.33 -6.96
C PRO A 23 4.75 0.16 -6.74
N ARG A 24 4.46 0.73 -5.55
CA ARG A 24 3.14 1.27 -5.22
C ARG A 24 2.82 2.50 -6.08
N ILE A 25 3.74 3.47 -6.14
CA ILE A 25 3.53 4.72 -6.88
C ILE A 25 3.42 4.42 -8.37
N ILE A 26 4.34 3.61 -8.92
CA ILE A 26 4.29 3.16 -10.32
C ILE A 26 2.91 2.59 -10.66
N LEU A 27 2.40 1.68 -9.82
CA LEU A 27 1.12 1.03 -10.07
C LEU A 27 -0.06 2.02 -9.97
N PHE A 28 -0.01 2.97 -9.03
CA PHE A 28 -1.03 4.01 -8.89
C PHE A 28 -1.06 4.96 -10.09
N GLU A 29 0.10 5.41 -10.56
CA GLU A 29 0.20 6.32 -11.70
C GLU A 29 -0.28 5.66 -12.99
N ILE A 30 0.15 4.42 -13.24
CA ILE A 30 -0.30 3.66 -14.40
C ILE A 30 -1.81 3.38 -14.31
N CYS A 31 -2.34 3.03 -13.14
CA CYS A 31 -3.78 2.83 -12.97
C CYS A 31 -4.57 4.13 -13.17
N ALA A 32 -4.06 5.27 -12.70
CA ALA A 32 -4.68 6.58 -12.89
C ALA A 32 -4.74 6.95 -14.38
N PHE A 33 -3.64 6.74 -15.11
CA PHE A 33 -3.60 6.93 -16.57
C PHE A 33 -4.58 5.98 -17.29
N SER A 34 -4.54 4.69 -16.95
CA SER A 34 -5.42 3.67 -17.56
C SER A 34 -6.90 4.00 -17.35
N ASN A 35 -7.26 4.52 -16.16
CA ASN A 35 -8.62 4.96 -15.88
C ASN A 35 -9.06 6.09 -16.83
N LYS A 36 -8.20 7.09 -17.02
CA LYS A 36 -8.47 8.21 -17.94
C LYS A 36 -8.64 7.71 -19.38
N VAL A 37 -7.81 6.76 -19.81
CA VAL A 37 -7.91 6.12 -21.13
C VAL A 37 -9.23 5.36 -21.27
N PHE A 38 -9.59 4.52 -20.28
CA PHE A 38 -10.83 3.74 -20.32
C PHE A 38 -12.10 4.60 -20.32
N ASN A 39 -12.05 5.81 -19.73
CA ASN A 39 -13.18 6.73 -19.73
C ASN A 39 -13.49 7.36 -21.10
N LEU A 40 -12.61 7.17 -22.10
CA LEU A 40 -12.86 7.63 -23.47
C LEU A 40 -13.79 6.72 -24.25
N ASN A 41 -14.05 5.50 -23.78
CA ASN A 41 -14.90 4.51 -24.44
C ASN A 41 -14.53 4.26 -25.91
N GLU A 42 -13.24 4.44 -26.27
CA GLU A 42 -12.72 4.24 -27.62
C GLU A 42 -11.75 3.05 -27.63
N GLN A 43 -12.20 1.91 -28.15
CA GLN A 43 -11.41 0.67 -28.15
C GLN A 43 -10.06 0.82 -28.85
N ASN A 44 -9.99 1.62 -29.92
CA ASN A 44 -8.75 1.87 -30.64
C ASN A 44 -7.72 2.60 -29.78
N ILE A 45 -8.16 3.55 -28.95
CA ILE A 45 -7.28 4.24 -28.00
C ILE A 45 -6.83 3.24 -26.93
N HIS A 46 -7.73 2.40 -26.41
CA HIS A 46 -7.34 1.41 -25.41
C HIS A 46 -6.26 0.46 -25.96
N ALA A 47 -6.46 -0.06 -27.18
CA ALA A 47 -5.52 -0.97 -27.83
C ALA A 47 -4.17 -0.31 -28.18
N ALA A 48 -4.13 1.00 -28.39
CA ALA A 48 -2.90 1.72 -28.69
C ALA A 48 -2.06 2.00 -27.43
N PHE A 49 -2.70 2.39 -26.32
CA PHE A 49 -2.02 2.95 -25.15
C PHE A 49 -1.87 1.96 -23.98
N ILE A 50 -2.84 1.06 -23.77
CA ILE A 50 -2.83 0.15 -22.61
C ILE A 50 -1.71 -0.90 -22.69
N PRO A 51 -1.43 -1.55 -23.84
CA PRO A 51 -0.39 -2.59 -23.92
C PRO A 51 1.00 -2.15 -23.51
N GLU A 52 1.32 -0.85 -23.67
CA GLU A 52 2.64 -0.28 -23.37
C GLU A 52 3.07 -0.51 -21.91
N PHE A 53 2.13 -0.43 -20.97
CA PHE A 53 2.42 -0.43 -19.53
C PHE A 53 2.26 -1.79 -18.86
N ILE A 54 1.92 -2.85 -19.61
CA ILE A 54 1.61 -4.16 -19.05
C ILE A 54 2.80 -4.76 -18.30
N LYS A 55 4.00 -4.56 -18.84
CA LYS A 55 5.22 -5.05 -18.21
C LYS A 55 5.49 -4.34 -16.88
N ASP A 56 5.31 -3.02 -16.83
CA ASP A 56 5.48 -2.24 -15.61
C ASP A 56 4.43 -2.59 -14.56
N ILE A 57 3.17 -2.80 -14.97
CA ILE A 57 2.10 -3.31 -14.09
C ILE A 57 2.49 -4.64 -13.48
N LYS A 58 2.99 -5.60 -14.29
CA LYS A 58 3.42 -6.91 -13.80
C LYS A 58 4.51 -6.79 -12.75
N ILE A 59 5.59 -6.05 -13.04
CA ILE A 59 6.72 -5.85 -12.12
C ILE A 59 6.27 -5.15 -10.83
N ALA A 60 5.41 -4.14 -10.96
CA ALA A 60 4.90 -3.40 -9.81
C ALA A 60 4.00 -4.28 -8.93
N LEU A 61 3.15 -5.12 -9.53
CA LEU A 61 2.28 -6.06 -8.82
C LEU A 61 3.04 -7.14 -8.06
N GLU A 62 4.19 -7.61 -8.58
CA GLU A 62 5.03 -8.59 -7.89
C GLU A 62 5.49 -8.08 -6.51
N ASN A 63 5.74 -6.77 -6.41
CA ASN A 63 6.25 -6.13 -5.18
C ASN A 63 5.19 -5.30 -4.44
N PHE A 64 3.95 -5.25 -4.93
CA PHE A 64 2.88 -4.49 -4.30
C PHE A 64 2.33 -5.21 -3.06
N THR A 65 1.95 -4.46 -2.04
CA THR A 65 1.16 -4.99 -0.92
C THR A 65 -0.02 -4.09 -0.61
N ALA A 66 -1.14 -4.69 -0.22
CA ALA A 66 -2.34 -3.96 0.20
C ALA A 66 -2.22 -3.37 1.63
N PHE A 67 -1.26 -3.84 2.43
CA PHE A 67 -0.97 -3.28 3.75
C PHE A 67 -0.40 -1.86 3.62
N GLY A 68 -0.65 -0.98 4.60
CA GLY A 68 -0.25 0.44 4.52
C GLY A 68 -1.24 1.33 3.76
N ILE A 69 -2.13 0.76 2.95
CA ILE A 69 -2.97 1.50 2.00
C ILE A 69 -4.45 1.35 2.36
N LYS A 70 -5.25 2.40 2.11
CA LYS A 70 -6.72 2.31 2.21
C LYS A 70 -7.25 1.18 1.33
N LEU A 71 -8.06 0.31 1.92
CA LEU A 71 -8.74 -0.80 1.23
C LEU A 71 -9.42 -0.40 -0.08
N GLN A 72 -10.07 0.77 -0.12
CA GLN A 72 -10.75 1.24 -1.32
C GLN A 72 -9.77 1.53 -2.47
N LEU A 73 -8.58 2.05 -2.18
CA LEU A 73 -7.55 2.28 -3.20
C LEU A 73 -7.08 0.95 -3.79
N SER A 74 -6.80 -0.04 -2.94
CA SER A 74 -6.40 -1.38 -3.39
C SER A 74 -7.50 -2.06 -4.21
N LYS A 75 -8.78 -1.89 -3.84
CA LYS A 75 -9.93 -2.39 -4.62
C LYS A 75 -10.04 -1.70 -5.99
N ASN A 76 -9.89 -0.37 -6.02
CA ASN A 76 -9.94 0.39 -7.27
C ASN A 76 -8.80 -0.03 -8.22
N LEU A 77 -7.60 -0.23 -7.66
CA LEU A 77 -6.43 -0.72 -8.39
C LEU A 77 -6.70 -2.08 -9.02
N ILE A 78 -7.18 -3.05 -8.23
CA ILE A 78 -7.54 -4.38 -8.72
C ILE A 78 -8.54 -4.27 -9.89
N HIS A 79 -9.58 -3.45 -9.72
CA HIS A 79 -10.59 -3.26 -10.75
C HIS A 79 -9.99 -2.74 -12.07
N ILE A 80 -9.06 -1.78 -12.01
CA ILE A 80 -8.40 -1.25 -13.20
C ILE A 80 -7.47 -2.29 -13.83
N VAL A 81 -6.66 -2.99 -13.04
CA VAL A 81 -5.77 -4.04 -13.56
C VAL A 81 -6.58 -5.16 -14.23
N GLU A 82 -7.73 -5.54 -13.68
CA GLU A 82 -8.64 -6.50 -14.30
C GLU A 82 -9.15 -6.02 -15.67
N LYS A 83 -9.36 -4.71 -15.86
CA LYS A 83 -9.72 -4.13 -17.17
C LYS A 83 -8.55 -4.08 -18.15
N VAL A 84 -7.30 -4.09 -17.66
CA VAL A 84 -6.08 -4.14 -18.48
C VAL A 84 -5.78 -5.55 -18.98
N LEU A 85 -6.17 -6.60 -18.25
CA LEU A 85 -5.89 -8.00 -18.60
C LEU A 85 -6.19 -8.40 -20.06
N PRO A 86 -7.29 -7.98 -20.70
CA PRO A 86 -7.57 -8.35 -22.10
C PRO A 86 -6.52 -7.87 -23.11
N PHE A 87 -5.67 -6.90 -22.73
CA PHE A 87 -4.62 -6.35 -23.58
C PHE A 87 -3.27 -7.06 -23.39
N ALA A 88 -3.15 -7.97 -22.41
CA ALA A 88 -1.92 -8.68 -22.09
C ALA A 88 -1.74 -9.95 -22.93
N ASN A 89 -0.47 -10.31 -23.15
CA ASN A 89 -0.13 -11.63 -23.66
C ASN A 89 -0.45 -12.73 -22.61
N PRO A 90 -0.52 -14.02 -22.99
CA PRO A 90 -0.89 -15.10 -22.08
C PRO A 90 0.06 -15.29 -20.87
N GLU A 91 1.36 -15.04 -21.06
CA GLU A 91 2.37 -15.19 -20.01
C GLU A 91 2.18 -14.12 -18.93
N ASP A 92 2.04 -12.86 -19.33
CA ASP A 92 1.81 -11.74 -18.43
C ASP A 92 0.44 -11.83 -17.76
N THR A 93 -0.60 -12.26 -18.50
CA THR A 93 -1.94 -12.52 -17.94
C THR A 93 -1.89 -13.48 -16.75
N THR A 94 -1.09 -14.55 -16.87
CA THR A 94 -0.97 -15.56 -15.82
C THR A 94 -0.28 -15.00 -14.58
N SER A 95 0.85 -14.31 -14.76
CA SER A 95 1.57 -13.67 -13.63
C SER A 95 0.71 -12.60 -12.94
N ILE A 96 0.04 -11.74 -13.71
CA ILE A 96 -0.83 -10.69 -13.17
C ILE A 96 -1.96 -11.31 -12.34
N LYS A 97 -2.61 -12.39 -12.82
CA LYS A 97 -3.69 -13.07 -12.09
C LYS A 97 -3.22 -13.66 -10.76
N ILE A 98 -2.02 -14.27 -10.71
CA ILE A 98 -1.44 -14.81 -9.48
C ILE A 98 -1.24 -13.67 -8.46
N ASN A 99 -0.64 -12.56 -8.88
CA ASN A 99 -0.42 -11.41 -8.00
C ASN A 99 -1.72 -10.74 -7.57
N LEU A 100 -2.71 -10.60 -8.46
CA LEU A 100 -4.03 -10.10 -8.08
C LEU A 100 -4.71 -10.98 -7.03
N GLN A 101 -4.59 -12.31 -7.13
CA GLN A 101 -5.14 -13.21 -6.13
C GLN A 101 -4.45 -13.05 -4.78
N ARG A 102 -3.12 -12.88 -4.75
CA ARG A 102 -2.36 -12.57 -3.53
C ARG A 102 -2.87 -11.29 -2.88
N ILE A 103 -3.01 -10.20 -3.65
CA ILE A 103 -3.48 -8.90 -3.13
C ILE A 103 -4.93 -9.00 -2.64
N LYS A 104 -5.80 -9.75 -3.33
CA LYS A 104 -7.17 -10.02 -2.86
C LYS A 104 -7.19 -10.76 -1.51
N ASN A 105 -6.28 -11.72 -1.31
CA ASN A 105 -6.14 -12.41 -0.04
C ASN A 105 -5.67 -11.44 1.07
N GLU A 106 -4.69 -10.56 0.79
CA GLU A 106 -4.25 -9.51 1.72
C GLU A 106 -5.38 -8.56 2.12
N ILE A 107 -6.20 -8.13 1.14
CA ILE A 107 -7.42 -7.34 1.39
C ILE A 107 -8.40 -8.09 2.28
N GLY A 108 -8.56 -9.41 2.08
CA GLY A 108 -9.39 -10.26 2.93
C GLY A 108 -8.90 -10.28 4.38
N ILE A 109 -7.60 -10.47 4.57
CA ILE A 109 -6.93 -10.41 5.88
C ILE A 109 -7.16 -9.05 6.54
N LEU A 110 -6.92 -7.96 5.80
CA LEU A 110 -7.14 -6.59 6.28
C LEU A 110 -8.59 -6.34 6.71
N ASN A 111 -9.58 -6.77 5.93
CA ASN A 111 -10.99 -6.63 6.30
C ASN A 111 -11.30 -7.40 7.59
N ASN A 112 -10.80 -8.62 7.74
CA ASN A 112 -11.01 -9.41 8.95
C ASN A 112 -10.40 -8.74 10.19
N ILE A 113 -9.20 -8.16 10.05
CA ILE A 113 -8.54 -7.40 11.11
C ILE A 113 -9.36 -6.16 11.48
N LEU A 114 -9.76 -5.35 10.50
CA LEU A 114 -10.54 -4.13 10.74
C LEU A 114 -11.94 -4.41 11.30
N SER A 115 -12.52 -5.57 10.98
CA SER A 115 -13.81 -6.00 11.52
C SER A 115 -13.69 -6.66 12.90
N GLY A 116 -12.49 -6.77 13.48
CA GLY A 116 -12.26 -7.45 14.77
C GLY A 116 -12.42 -8.96 14.71
N ASN A 117 -12.45 -9.56 13.53
CA ASN A 117 -12.63 -11.00 13.29
C ASN A 117 -11.30 -11.68 12.96
N PHE A 118 -10.21 -11.26 13.61
CA PHE A 118 -8.88 -11.82 13.39
C PHE A 118 -8.33 -12.41 14.68
N ASN A 119 -8.09 -13.71 14.67
CA ASN A 119 -7.45 -14.40 15.78
C ASN A 119 -5.93 -14.23 15.65
N PHE A 120 -5.35 -13.42 16.53
CA PHE A 120 -3.90 -13.34 16.73
C PHE A 120 -3.40 -14.60 17.44
N ASN A 121 -3.45 -15.74 16.76
CA ASN A 121 -2.77 -16.95 17.22
C ASN A 121 -1.36 -16.94 16.64
N ASP A 122 -0.46 -16.15 17.23
CA ASP A 122 0.97 -16.36 17.05
C ASP A 122 1.54 -17.03 18.30
N GLU A 123 2.09 -18.22 18.11
CA GLU A 123 2.75 -19.01 19.16
C GLU A 123 4.02 -18.32 19.67
N ASN A 124 4.55 -17.32 18.95
CA ASN A 124 5.76 -16.58 19.29
C ASN A 124 5.50 -15.22 19.98
N GLY A 125 4.24 -14.85 20.22
CA GLY A 125 3.88 -13.59 20.87
C GLY A 125 4.14 -12.33 20.02
N ILE A 126 4.30 -12.47 18.69
CA ILE A 126 4.40 -11.34 17.76
C ILE A 126 2.98 -10.92 17.38
N ILE A 127 2.64 -9.67 17.68
CA ILE A 127 1.37 -9.06 17.29
C ILE A 127 1.63 -8.14 16.10
N SER A 128 1.33 -8.62 14.90
CA SER A 128 1.38 -7.80 13.68
C SER A 128 0.04 -7.06 13.51
N PHE A 129 0.06 -5.73 13.58
CA PHE A 129 -1.11 -4.91 13.28
C PHE A 129 -0.85 -4.16 11.96
N PRO A 130 -1.82 -4.18 11.03
CA PRO A 130 -1.68 -3.47 9.78
C PRO A 130 -1.82 -1.98 10.04
N VAL A 131 -0.82 -1.21 9.62
CA VAL A 131 -0.97 0.25 9.56
C VAL A 131 -1.73 0.58 8.28
N ILE A 132 -2.68 1.50 8.36
CA ILE A 132 -3.41 2.00 7.19
C ILE A 132 -3.31 3.52 7.19
N GLU A 133 -2.79 4.08 6.11
CA GLU A 133 -2.72 5.53 5.95
C GLU A 133 -4.13 6.14 5.81
N GLN A 134 -4.44 7.15 6.63
CA GLN A 134 -5.75 7.82 6.63
C GLN A 134 -5.91 8.90 5.55
N THR A 135 -4.88 9.23 4.78
CA THR A 135 -4.93 10.34 3.81
C THR A 135 -5.79 9.98 2.58
N GLU A 136 -6.70 10.88 2.19
CA GLU A 136 -7.52 10.76 0.97
C GLU A 136 -6.74 11.19 -0.28
N ASN A 137 -5.85 12.17 -0.11
CA ASN A 137 -4.86 12.58 -1.09
C ASN A 137 -3.51 12.07 -0.61
N VAL A 138 -3.04 10.98 -1.22
CA VAL A 138 -1.70 10.49 -0.94
C VAL A 138 -0.72 11.46 -1.62
N ASN A 139 -0.29 12.50 -0.89
CA ASN A 139 0.86 13.27 -1.33
C ASN A 139 2.11 12.44 -1.02
N TYR A 140 2.60 11.72 -2.02
CA TYR A 140 3.70 10.77 -1.91
C TYR A 140 5.06 11.41 -1.55
N ASP A 141 5.13 12.75 -1.49
CA ASP A 141 6.30 13.52 -1.04
C ASP A 141 6.81 13.10 0.36
N ASN A 142 5.95 12.52 1.19
CA ASN A 142 6.32 12.06 2.54
C ASN A 142 6.72 10.58 2.62
N GLY A 143 6.79 9.89 1.47
CA GLY A 143 6.94 8.44 1.33
C GLY A 143 5.85 7.62 2.00
N LEU A 144 5.99 6.30 1.90
CA LEU A 144 4.97 5.34 2.29
C LEU A 144 5.49 4.44 3.41
N LEU A 145 4.66 4.20 4.42
CA LEU A 145 4.98 3.20 5.43
C LEU A 145 4.76 1.81 4.85
N GLU A 146 5.81 1.00 4.79
CA GLU A 146 5.76 -0.35 4.23
C GLU A 146 5.57 -1.41 5.31
N GLU A 147 6.33 -1.32 6.40
CA GLU A 147 6.30 -2.29 7.50
C GLU A 147 6.53 -1.61 8.86
N LEU A 148 5.82 -2.08 9.88
CA LEU A 148 6.00 -1.67 11.27
C LEU A 148 6.03 -2.92 12.15
N ILE A 149 7.18 -3.17 12.79
CA ILE A 149 7.34 -4.29 13.72
C ILE A 149 7.33 -3.73 15.14
N ILE A 150 6.40 -4.20 15.97
CA ILE A 150 6.45 -3.99 17.43
C ILE A 150 6.91 -5.29 18.07
N SER A 151 8.01 -5.23 18.80
CA SER A 151 8.47 -6.33 19.65
C SER A 151 8.21 -6.04 21.13
N PHE A 152 7.76 -7.05 21.87
CA PHE A 152 7.64 -7.00 23.33
C PHE A 152 8.69 -7.92 23.94
N GLY A 153 9.64 -7.34 24.69
CA GLY A 153 10.70 -8.12 25.33
C GLY A 153 10.19 -9.03 26.46
N GLY A 154 10.40 -10.34 26.31
CA GLY A 154 10.23 -11.33 27.37
C GLY A 154 11.42 -11.40 28.32
N THR A 155 11.19 -10.97 29.57
CA THR A 155 11.75 -11.51 30.84
C THR A 155 13.24 -11.55 31.16
N LYS A 156 14.22 -11.05 30.38
CA LYS A 156 15.60 -10.92 30.93
C LYS A 156 16.35 -9.62 30.65
N ASN A 157 15.94 -8.82 29.68
CA ASN A 157 16.48 -7.47 29.48
C ASN A 157 15.35 -6.45 29.43
N LYS A 158 15.60 -5.34 30.11
CA LYS A 158 14.64 -4.35 30.59
C LYS A 158 13.79 -3.73 29.48
N ASN A 159 12.48 -3.65 29.73
CA ASN A 159 11.53 -2.61 29.33
C ASN A 159 11.88 -1.82 28.06
N LYS A 160 11.97 -2.48 26.91
CA LYS A 160 12.08 -1.76 25.64
C LYS A 160 11.04 -2.29 24.68
N THR A 161 10.10 -1.44 24.34
CA THR A 161 9.22 -1.60 23.19
C THR A 161 9.91 -0.84 22.06
N GLU A 162 10.49 -1.57 21.11
CA GLU A 162 11.15 -0.97 19.95
C GLU A 162 10.21 -1.03 18.76
N PHE A 163 10.02 0.13 18.11
CA PHE A 163 9.43 0.21 16.78
C PHE A 163 10.57 0.11 15.77
N ILE A 164 10.55 -0.93 14.94
CA ILE A 164 11.48 -1.05 13.80
C ILE A 164 10.74 -0.58 12.56
N LEU A 165 11.31 0.43 11.91
CA LEU A 165 10.84 1.00 10.65
C LEU A 165 11.81 0.66 9.53
N SER A 166 11.25 0.23 8.40
CA SER A 166 11.99 0.07 7.14
C SER A 166 11.32 0.95 6.07
N PRO A 167 11.70 2.23 5.94
CA PRO A 167 11.18 3.07 4.86
C PRO A 167 11.85 2.72 3.52
N SER A 168 11.18 3.03 2.41
CA SER A 168 11.76 2.93 1.06
C SER A 168 12.76 4.05 0.72
N LEU A 169 12.85 5.12 1.52
CA LEU A 169 13.74 6.26 1.30
C LEU A 169 14.42 6.72 2.62
N PRO A 170 15.74 7.01 2.61
CA PRO A 170 16.54 7.26 3.82
C PRO A 170 16.26 8.58 4.57
N ASN A 171 15.36 9.45 4.08
CA ASN A 171 15.07 10.76 4.69
C ASN A 171 13.69 10.83 5.41
N ILE A 172 13.04 9.69 5.62
CA ILE A 172 11.63 9.61 6.06
C ILE A 172 11.49 9.17 7.55
N ASP A 173 12.60 8.74 8.15
CA ASP A 173 12.61 8.10 9.47
C ASP A 173 12.13 8.99 10.63
N GLU A 174 12.53 10.26 10.70
CA GLU A 174 12.18 11.11 11.84
C GLU A 174 10.70 11.46 11.91
N LYS A 175 10.08 11.77 10.75
CA LYS A 175 8.67 12.14 10.69
C LYS A 175 7.76 10.95 10.97
N LEU A 176 8.09 9.77 10.42
CA LEU A 176 7.37 8.53 10.72
C LEU A 176 7.51 8.13 12.19
N ASN A 177 8.72 8.22 12.75
CA ASN A 177 8.93 7.94 14.18
C ASN A 177 8.09 8.84 15.08
N GLN A 178 8.03 10.15 14.81
CA GLN A 178 7.17 11.04 15.59
C GLN A 178 5.67 10.70 15.46
N GLN A 179 5.22 10.35 14.26
CA GLN A 179 3.82 9.98 14.04
C GLN A 179 3.43 8.70 14.79
N LEU A 180 4.34 7.73 14.88
CA LEU A 180 4.13 6.48 15.62
C LEU A 180 4.12 6.72 17.12
N LEU A 181 5.05 7.53 17.63
CA LEU A 181 5.09 7.93 19.04
C LEU A 181 3.78 8.63 19.43
N ASN A 182 3.29 9.53 18.59
CA ASN A 182 2.02 10.23 18.83
C ASN A 182 0.84 9.25 18.80
N SER A 183 0.77 8.36 17.80
CA SER A 183 -0.29 7.37 17.68
C SER A 183 -0.31 6.41 18.88
N TRP A 184 0.87 5.98 19.35
CA TRP A 184 1.01 5.14 20.54
C TRP A 184 0.54 5.87 21.81
N LYS A 185 0.97 7.12 22.01
CA LYS A 185 0.51 7.94 23.15
C LYS A 185 -1.02 8.05 23.19
N PHE A 186 -1.64 8.36 22.04
CA PHE A 186 -3.10 8.42 21.93
C PHE A 186 -3.77 7.07 22.24
N ALA A 187 -3.22 5.96 21.75
CA ALA A 187 -3.76 4.63 22.03
C ALA A 187 -3.67 4.28 23.53
N VAL A 188 -2.56 4.60 24.19
CA VAL A 188 -2.37 4.42 25.63
C VAL A 188 -3.36 5.28 26.44
N GLU A 189 -3.50 6.56 26.08
CA GLU A 189 -4.46 7.47 26.71
C GLU A 189 -5.90 6.94 26.56
N PHE A 190 -6.31 6.55 25.36
CA PHE A 190 -7.63 5.98 25.10
C PHE A 190 -7.86 4.70 25.92
N LEU A 191 -6.92 3.76 25.93
CA LEU A 191 -7.04 2.53 26.71
C LEU A 191 -7.08 2.78 28.22
N SER A 192 -6.42 3.83 28.72
CA SER A 192 -6.48 4.24 30.12
C SER A 192 -7.87 4.75 30.53
N THR A 193 -8.67 5.24 29.57
CA THR A 193 -10.08 5.61 29.83
C THR A 193 -11.00 4.39 29.97
N ILE A 194 -10.62 3.26 29.36
CA ILE A 194 -11.43 2.02 29.31
C ILE A 194 -10.98 1.02 30.37
N THR A 195 -9.70 1.00 30.70
CA THR A 195 -9.10 0.02 31.63
C THR A 195 -8.45 0.72 32.82
N LYS A 196 -8.78 0.28 34.04
CA LYS A 196 -8.18 0.81 35.30
C LYS A 196 -6.71 0.40 35.52
N ARG A 197 -6.11 -0.37 34.60
CA ARG A 197 -4.72 -0.83 34.73
C ARG A 197 -3.78 0.20 34.11
N LYS A 198 -2.75 0.61 34.85
CA LYS A 198 -1.68 1.47 34.33
C LYS A 198 -0.95 0.73 33.20
N ILE A 199 -1.01 1.30 32.01
CA ILE A 199 -0.21 0.86 30.85
C ILE A 199 1.19 1.48 31.02
N PRO A 200 2.28 0.73 30.81
CA PRO A 200 3.64 1.24 31.01
C PRO A 200 3.93 2.46 30.13
N HIS A 201 4.64 3.44 30.71
CA HIS A 201 5.07 4.65 30.00
C HIS A 201 6.20 4.35 29.01
N PHE A 202 6.21 5.16 27.95
CA PHE A 202 7.23 5.16 26.89
C PHE A 202 8.29 6.20 27.26
N ASP A 203 9.52 5.78 27.51
CA ASP A 203 10.68 6.67 27.55
C ASP A 203 11.48 6.41 26.26
N VAL A 204 11.72 7.47 25.49
CA VAL A 204 12.62 7.46 24.32
C VAL A 204 14.04 7.71 24.80
#